data_AF-A0A7W1NC57-F1
#
_entry.id   AF-A0A7W1NC57-F1
#
_cell.length_a   1.000
_cell.length_b   1.000
_cell.length_c   1.000
_cell.angle_alpha   90.00
_cell.angle_beta   90.00
_cell.angle_gamma   90.00
#
_symmetry.space_group_name_H-M   'P 1'
#
loop_
_entity.id
_entity.type
_entity.pdbx_description
1 polymer ?
#
loop_
_entity_poly.entity_id
_entity_poly.type
_entity_poly.pdbx_seq_one_letter_code
_entity_poly.pdbx_strand_id
1 'polypeptide(L)'
;MLFTCRDEGGAFPAARVHDVTFRHNIVQRSVAGIALWGGEGQGGRRLRIENNLFRDIGTAWGQNDRSGMFIQSGAYPDVQIVHNTVIHDGDILFGSSGNVGGLVVRDNILHHGCARPLNTNWGINGAGTGVGFATLNGFFGGSPAYVVTRNAMVASPFDAVARYPAGNWFPGSWGEIGFVGGGDYRLAAGSQFRNAASDGRDLGYDDAALRTAMAQQPGTTPDPTPVPPAPGGGSGSIARQWWLGVPGTTVADLTNHPAFPSSPSGADQPTLFEAPTDVADDYGTRMLGHVTAPVAGGYVFMISGDDNCELWLATDGNPANRQRIASVPGWTGAREWSKYPEQRSATIQLAAGQRCYIEALQKEGGGGDSLAVGWQFPNGASEAPIPGHRLTPYVPSTPPVVVPPGSGTGLAAAYFDNADFTAHVVSRIDAGVDFAWGGGSPHAAVGADTFSARWRGQV
;
A
#
# COMPACT_ATOMS: atom_id res chain seq x y z
N MET A 1 -6.06 -8.97 7.93
CA MET A 1 -5.63 -7.93 6.96
C MET A 1 -6.82 -7.55 6.09
N LEU A 2 -6.94 -6.28 5.69
CA LEU A 2 -8.08 -5.76 4.93
C LEU A 2 -7.56 -5.11 3.63
N PHE A 3 -8.06 -5.54 2.47
CA PHE A 3 -7.70 -4.97 1.16
C PHE A 3 -8.90 -4.31 0.47
N THR A 4 -9.59 -3.44 1.20
CA THR A 4 -10.74 -2.66 0.72
C THR A 4 -10.63 -1.22 1.18
N CYS A 5 -11.03 -0.28 0.32
CA CYS A 5 -11.24 1.12 0.65
C CYS A 5 -12.70 1.36 1.08
N ARG A 6 -12.90 2.20 2.07
CA ARG A 6 -14.22 2.70 2.48
C ARG A 6 -14.59 3.87 1.56
N ASP A 7 -15.86 3.97 1.18
CA ASP A 7 -16.39 5.08 0.38
C ASP A 7 -17.07 6.17 1.22
N GLU A 8 -16.88 6.11 2.55
CA GLU A 8 -17.41 7.06 3.52
C GLU A 8 -18.93 7.27 3.40
N GLY A 9 -19.69 6.17 3.23
CA GLY A 9 -21.16 6.23 3.12
C GLY A 9 -21.63 6.87 1.82
N GLY A 10 -20.81 6.80 0.76
CA GLY A 10 -21.07 7.36 -0.55
C GLY A 10 -20.47 8.76 -0.79
N ALA A 11 -19.76 9.34 0.20
CA ALA A 11 -19.07 10.62 0.03
C ALA A 11 -17.83 10.53 -0.88
N PHE A 12 -17.25 9.34 -1.05
CA PHE A 12 -16.16 9.09 -2.00
C PHE A 12 -16.45 7.88 -2.89
N PRO A 13 -17.42 7.98 -3.82
CA PRO A 13 -17.93 6.83 -4.58
C PRO A 13 -16.93 6.28 -5.60
N ALA A 14 -15.81 6.98 -5.82
CA ALA A 14 -14.72 6.57 -6.72
C ALA A 14 -13.64 5.70 -6.03
N ALA A 15 -13.72 5.51 -4.71
CA ALA A 15 -12.75 4.71 -3.96
C ALA A 15 -12.61 3.30 -4.55
N ARG A 16 -11.38 2.87 -4.87
CA ARG A 16 -11.09 1.50 -5.33
C ARG A 16 -9.73 1.03 -4.83
N VAL A 17 -9.64 -0.23 -4.41
CA VAL A 17 -8.36 -0.94 -4.23
C VAL A 17 -8.12 -1.84 -5.44
N HIS A 18 -7.02 -1.66 -6.16
CA HIS A 18 -6.68 -2.54 -7.28
C HIS A 18 -5.18 -2.71 -7.50
N ASP A 19 -4.78 -3.78 -8.19
CA ASP A 19 -3.39 -4.10 -8.56
C ASP A 19 -2.45 -4.27 -7.36
N VAL A 20 -2.85 -5.13 -6.43
CA VAL A 20 -2.10 -5.39 -5.20
C VAL A 20 -1.42 -6.75 -5.29
N THR A 21 -0.14 -6.83 -4.91
CA THR A 21 0.55 -8.10 -4.67
C THR A 21 1.00 -8.19 -3.22
N PHE A 22 0.53 -9.20 -2.51
CA PHE A 22 0.90 -9.53 -1.14
C PHE A 22 1.75 -10.81 -1.14
N ARG A 23 3.06 -10.67 -0.86
CA ARG A 23 4.01 -11.78 -1.00
C ARG A 23 5.19 -11.80 -0.06
N HIS A 24 5.71 -13.00 0.17
CA HIS A 24 6.88 -13.26 1.02
C HIS A 24 6.69 -12.80 2.47
N ASN A 25 5.52 -13.08 3.03
CA ASN A 25 5.20 -12.74 4.42
C ASN A 25 5.05 -13.99 5.27
N ILE A 26 5.39 -13.85 6.56
CA ILE A 26 4.85 -14.71 7.62
C ILE A 26 3.73 -13.94 8.30
N VAL A 27 2.51 -14.47 8.20
CA VAL A 27 1.35 -13.95 8.93
C VAL A 27 1.02 -14.95 10.02
N GLN A 28 1.00 -14.49 11.26
CA GLN A 28 0.80 -15.37 12.41
C GLN A 28 0.10 -14.69 13.55
N ARG A 29 -0.50 -15.50 14.44
CA ARG A 29 -1.11 -15.05 15.69
C ARG A 29 -2.23 -14.04 15.48
N SER A 30 -3.16 -14.40 14.60
CA SER A 30 -4.27 -13.53 14.20
C SER A 30 -5.58 -14.30 14.26
N VAL A 31 -6.66 -13.60 14.59
CA VAL A 31 -8.02 -14.17 14.58
C VAL A 31 -8.43 -14.65 13.18
N ALA A 32 -8.02 -13.91 12.14
CA ALA A 32 -8.37 -14.19 10.74
C ALA A 32 -7.24 -13.76 9.79
N GLY A 33 -7.24 -14.30 8.56
CA GLY A 33 -6.27 -13.99 7.52
C GLY A 33 -6.55 -12.67 6.78
N ILE A 34 -7.30 -12.76 5.69
CA ILE A 34 -7.56 -11.66 4.74
C ILE A 34 -9.06 -11.42 4.59
N ALA A 35 -9.47 -10.16 4.59
CA ALA A 35 -10.83 -9.75 4.28
C ALA A 35 -10.87 -8.88 3.01
N LEU A 36 -11.74 -9.25 2.08
CA LEU A 36 -11.98 -8.58 0.80
C LEU A 36 -13.45 -8.18 0.73
N TRP A 37 -13.72 -6.90 0.98
CA TRP A 37 -15.05 -6.30 0.86
C TRP A 37 -15.18 -5.67 -0.53
N GLY A 38 -16.19 -6.10 -1.28
CA GLY A 38 -16.41 -5.65 -2.67
C GLY A 38 -17.60 -4.71 -2.87
N GLY A 39 -18.36 -4.43 -1.82
CA GLY A 39 -19.64 -3.71 -1.91
C GLY A 39 -19.61 -2.21 -1.60
N GLU A 40 -18.44 -1.66 -1.26
CA GLU A 40 -18.28 -0.24 -0.93
C GLU A 40 -17.50 0.48 -2.02
N GLY A 41 -17.91 1.71 -2.36
CA GLY A 41 -17.33 2.50 -3.44
C GLY A 41 -17.38 1.78 -4.78
N GLN A 42 -16.23 1.66 -5.43
CA GLN A 42 -16.06 0.89 -6.67
C GLN A 42 -15.58 -0.55 -6.44
N GLY A 43 -15.59 -1.02 -5.18
CA GLY A 43 -15.07 -2.33 -4.77
C GLY A 43 -13.56 -2.44 -4.91
N GLY A 44 -13.06 -3.67 -5.05
CA GLY A 44 -11.67 -3.91 -5.39
C GLY A 44 -11.47 -5.01 -6.40
N ARG A 45 -10.28 -5.09 -7.01
CA ARG A 45 -9.96 -6.08 -8.04
C ARG A 45 -8.47 -6.34 -8.17
N ARG A 46 -8.07 -7.42 -8.85
CA ARG A 46 -6.65 -7.69 -9.22
C ARG A 46 -5.75 -7.75 -7.98
N LEU A 47 -6.06 -8.69 -7.09
CA LEU A 47 -5.26 -8.97 -5.90
C LEU A 47 -4.52 -10.29 -6.08
N ARG A 48 -3.20 -10.29 -5.89
CA ARG A 48 -2.37 -11.48 -5.90
C ARG A 48 -1.80 -11.74 -4.51
N ILE A 49 -2.16 -12.86 -3.91
CA ILE A 49 -1.66 -13.37 -2.64
C ILE A 49 -0.72 -14.52 -2.98
N GLU A 50 0.58 -14.28 -2.94
CA GLU A 50 1.56 -15.28 -3.37
C GLU A 50 2.68 -15.53 -2.38
N ASN A 51 3.12 -16.78 -2.26
CA ASN A 51 4.36 -17.11 -1.57
C ASN A 51 4.42 -16.63 -0.10
N ASN A 52 3.31 -16.83 0.63
CA ASN A 52 3.21 -16.48 2.04
C ASN A 52 3.04 -17.72 2.91
N LEU A 53 3.55 -17.64 4.14
CA LEU A 53 3.28 -18.59 5.21
C LEU A 53 2.27 -17.96 6.18
N PHE A 54 1.06 -18.52 6.22
CA PHE A 54 0.07 -18.22 7.26
C PHE A 54 0.11 -19.35 8.27
N ARG A 55 0.37 -19.04 9.53
CA ARG A 55 0.38 -20.04 10.60
C ARG A 55 -0.31 -19.50 11.83
N ASP A 56 -0.95 -20.36 12.60
CA ASP A 56 -1.54 -19.94 13.88
C ASP A 56 -2.61 -18.84 13.67
N ILE A 57 -3.49 -19.07 12.69
CA ILE A 57 -4.61 -18.18 12.36
C ILE A 57 -5.90 -18.80 12.88
N GLY A 58 -6.49 -18.24 13.92
CA GLY A 58 -7.55 -18.95 14.62
C GLY A 58 -8.01 -18.34 15.91
N THR A 59 -8.86 -19.11 16.59
CA THR A 59 -9.65 -18.68 17.76
C THR A 59 -8.81 -18.50 19.01
N ALA A 60 -7.59 -19.06 19.02
CA ALA A 60 -6.59 -18.84 20.06
C ALA A 60 -6.22 -17.35 20.25
N TRP A 61 -6.47 -16.51 19.23
CA TRP A 61 -6.13 -15.10 19.20
C TRP A 61 -7.33 -14.17 19.37
N GLY A 62 -8.51 -14.73 19.65
CA GLY A 62 -9.77 -14.01 19.80
C GLY A 62 -10.93 -14.64 19.04
N GLN A 63 -12.15 -14.21 19.33
CA GLN A 63 -13.36 -14.73 18.70
C GLN A 63 -14.20 -13.61 18.08
N ASN A 64 -14.41 -13.70 16.77
CA ASN A 64 -15.38 -12.93 15.99
C ASN A 64 -15.96 -13.79 14.86
N ASP A 65 -16.86 -13.21 14.07
CA ASP A 65 -17.53 -13.82 12.91
C ASP A 65 -16.57 -14.43 11.86
N ARG A 66 -15.30 -14.02 11.85
CA ARG A 66 -14.26 -14.44 10.89
C ARG A 66 -13.20 -15.37 11.49
N SER A 67 -13.37 -15.80 12.74
CA SER A 67 -12.36 -16.60 13.45
C SER A 67 -11.90 -17.81 12.64
N GLY A 68 -10.59 -17.95 12.45
CA GLY A 68 -9.97 -19.06 11.73
C GLY A 68 -10.10 -19.00 10.21
N MET A 69 -10.82 -18.02 9.64
CA MET A 69 -10.92 -17.92 8.19
C MET A 69 -9.60 -17.44 7.59
N PHE A 70 -9.15 -18.13 6.54
CA PHE A 70 -8.04 -17.63 5.74
C PHE A 70 -8.49 -16.44 4.90
N ILE A 71 -9.53 -16.57 4.07
CA ILE A 71 -10.05 -15.45 3.27
C ILE A 71 -11.56 -15.30 3.41
N GLN A 72 -12.02 -14.07 3.64
CA GLN A 72 -13.39 -13.64 3.37
C GLN A 72 -13.44 -12.87 2.05
N SER A 73 -14.36 -13.20 1.16
CA SER A 73 -14.51 -12.54 -0.13
C SER A 73 -15.96 -12.15 -0.43
N GLY A 74 -16.20 -10.86 -0.62
CA GLY A 74 -17.38 -10.32 -1.30
C GLY A 74 -17.15 -10.16 -2.80
N ALA A 75 -17.80 -9.15 -3.40
CA ALA A 75 -17.72 -8.82 -4.82
C ALA A 75 -16.35 -8.27 -5.26
N TYR A 76 -15.31 -9.11 -5.22
CA TYR A 76 -13.92 -8.75 -5.50
C TYR A 76 -13.34 -9.64 -6.62
N PRO A 77 -13.44 -9.23 -7.90
CA PRO A 77 -12.95 -10.03 -9.03
C PRO A 77 -11.41 -10.07 -9.14
N ASP A 78 -10.93 -11.00 -9.96
CA ASP A 78 -9.51 -11.13 -10.34
C ASP A 78 -8.58 -11.39 -9.13
N VAL A 79 -8.96 -12.29 -8.22
CA VAL A 79 -8.16 -12.68 -7.06
C VAL A 79 -7.33 -13.93 -7.36
N GLN A 80 -6.02 -13.85 -7.13
CA GLN A 80 -5.10 -14.97 -7.31
C GLN A 80 -4.47 -15.36 -5.96
N ILE A 81 -4.57 -16.62 -5.58
CA ILE A 81 -4.02 -17.22 -4.36
C ILE A 81 -3.10 -18.35 -4.80
N VAL A 82 -1.79 -18.11 -4.75
CA VAL A 82 -0.81 -18.97 -5.41
C VAL A 82 0.41 -19.23 -4.52
N HIS A 83 0.89 -20.48 -4.39
CA HIS A 83 2.10 -20.79 -3.61
C HIS A 83 2.03 -20.37 -2.13
N ASN A 84 0.89 -20.48 -1.47
CA ASN A 84 0.80 -20.21 -0.04
C ASN A 84 0.74 -21.51 0.77
N THR A 85 1.33 -21.51 1.96
CA THR A 85 1.08 -22.54 2.98
C THR A 85 0.29 -21.90 4.11
N VAL A 86 -0.89 -22.45 4.40
CA VAL A 86 -1.87 -21.82 5.28
C VAL A 86 -2.37 -22.82 6.31
N ILE A 87 -2.03 -22.56 7.58
CA ILE A 87 -2.50 -23.29 8.75
C ILE A 87 -3.43 -22.36 9.52
N HIS A 88 -4.72 -22.70 9.51
CA HIS A 88 -5.79 -21.90 10.10
C HIS A 88 -6.91 -22.80 10.66
N ASP A 89 -7.82 -22.24 11.46
CA ASP A 89 -8.86 -22.99 12.18
C ASP A 89 -10.28 -22.79 11.63
N GLY A 90 -10.44 -22.58 10.31
CA GLY A 90 -11.73 -22.22 9.71
C GLY A 90 -11.82 -22.42 8.20
N ASP A 91 -12.58 -21.57 7.50
CA ASP A 91 -12.75 -21.68 6.05
C ASP A 91 -11.47 -21.25 5.29
N ILE A 92 -11.13 -21.96 4.22
CA ILE A 92 -10.08 -21.56 3.27
C ILE A 92 -10.49 -20.24 2.59
N LEU A 93 -11.72 -20.20 2.11
CA LEU A 93 -12.30 -19.07 1.41
C LEU A 93 -13.79 -19.05 1.71
N PHE A 94 -14.30 -17.92 2.20
CA PHE A 94 -15.71 -17.71 2.48
C PHE A 94 -16.30 -16.68 1.51
N GLY A 95 -17.19 -17.10 0.62
CA GLY A 95 -17.97 -16.21 -0.23
C GLY A 95 -19.11 -15.53 0.55
N SER A 96 -19.11 -14.21 0.64
CA SER A 96 -20.12 -13.47 1.42
C SER A 96 -21.15 -12.74 0.57
N SER A 97 -20.77 -12.24 -0.60
CA SER A 97 -21.68 -11.49 -1.49
C SER A 97 -21.10 -11.37 -2.91
N GLY A 98 -21.99 -11.18 -3.89
CA GLY A 98 -21.63 -11.00 -5.30
C GLY A 98 -21.17 -12.28 -6.00
N ASN A 99 -21.37 -12.35 -7.30
CA ASN A 99 -20.80 -13.40 -8.15
C ASN A 99 -19.74 -12.77 -9.07
N VAL A 100 -18.48 -13.17 -8.91
CA VAL A 100 -17.34 -12.56 -9.59
C VAL A 100 -16.58 -13.58 -10.44
N GLY A 101 -15.83 -13.09 -11.43
CA GLY A 101 -14.90 -13.90 -12.22
C GLY A 101 -13.44 -13.70 -11.80
N GLY A 102 -12.56 -14.56 -12.31
CA GLY A 102 -11.11 -14.41 -12.22
C GLY A 102 -10.49 -14.93 -10.93
N LEU A 103 -11.20 -15.74 -10.14
CA LEU A 103 -10.61 -16.42 -8.99
C LEU A 103 -9.62 -17.49 -9.45
N VAL A 104 -8.39 -17.44 -8.96
CA VAL A 104 -7.38 -18.48 -9.14
C VAL A 104 -6.89 -18.94 -7.78
N VAL A 105 -7.07 -20.21 -7.45
CA VAL A 105 -6.52 -20.87 -6.26
C VAL A 105 -5.70 -22.06 -6.73
N ARG A 106 -4.37 -21.92 -6.74
CA ARG A 106 -3.49 -23.00 -7.20
C ARG A 106 -2.16 -23.06 -6.48
N ASP A 107 -1.57 -24.25 -6.48
CA ASP A 107 -0.23 -24.48 -5.98
C ASP A 107 -0.07 -24.19 -4.48
N ASN A 108 -1.15 -24.29 -3.69
CA ASN A 108 -1.15 -24.01 -2.25
C ASN A 108 -1.20 -25.29 -1.40
N ILE A 109 -0.78 -25.17 -0.14
CA ILE A 109 -1.07 -26.13 0.94
C ILE A 109 -2.04 -25.44 1.92
N LEU A 110 -3.24 -25.98 2.10
CA LEU A 110 -4.35 -25.30 2.78
C LEU A 110 -5.02 -26.23 3.80
N HIS A 111 -5.34 -25.71 4.99
CA HIS A 111 -6.13 -26.48 5.96
C HIS A 111 -7.59 -26.56 5.51
N HIS A 112 -8.09 -27.76 5.24
CA HIS A 112 -9.45 -27.96 4.77
C HIS A 112 -10.35 -28.56 5.84
N GLY A 113 -9.85 -29.48 6.68
CA GLY A 113 -10.62 -30.18 7.71
C GLY A 113 -11.00 -29.40 8.96
N CYS A 114 -10.77 -28.09 8.99
CA CYS A 114 -11.03 -27.26 10.15
C CYS A 114 -12.36 -26.53 10.02
N ALA A 115 -13.28 -26.81 10.95
CA ALA A 115 -14.53 -26.06 11.07
C ALA A 115 -14.40 -24.95 12.12
N ARG A 116 -15.11 -23.85 11.90
CA ARG A 116 -15.15 -22.76 12.88
C ARG A 116 -15.92 -23.18 14.14
N PRO A 117 -15.64 -22.57 15.31
CA PRO A 117 -16.53 -22.72 16.46
C PRO A 117 -17.93 -22.13 16.22
N LEU A 118 -18.04 -21.17 15.30
CA LEU A 118 -19.27 -20.44 15.01
C LEU A 118 -20.16 -21.11 13.95
N ASN A 119 -19.64 -22.06 13.16
CA ASN A 119 -20.43 -22.90 12.27
C ASN A 119 -19.67 -24.18 11.87
N THR A 120 -20.39 -25.19 11.42
CA THR A 120 -19.81 -26.47 10.98
C THR A 120 -19.21 -26.43 9.57
N ASN A 121 -18.89 -25.23 9.06
CA ASN A 121 -18.40 -25.00 7.71
C ASN A 121 -16.88 -25.11 7.64
N TRP A 122 -16.37 -25.60 6.52
CA TRP A 122 -14.97 -25.90 6.28
C TRP A 122 -14.62 -25.75 4.79
N GLY A 123 -13.33 -25.74 4.44
CA GLY A 123 -12.88 -25.66 3.05
C GLY A 123 -13.27 -24.36 2.35
N ILE A 124 -13.58 -24.41 1.05
CA ILE A 124 -14.15 -23.26 0.31
C ILE A 124 -15.67 -23.28 0.48
N ASN A 125 -16.19 -22.33 1.24
CA ASN A 125 -17.60 -22.25 1.58
C ASN A 125 -18.16 -20.83 1.42
N GLY A 126 -19.45 -20.62 1.65
CA GLY A 126 -20.07 -19.30 1.49
C GLY A 126 -21.41 -19.18 2.19
N ALA A 127 -21.92 -17.95 2.24
CA ALA A 127 -23.21 -17.65 2.84
C ALA A 127 -24.32 -18.37 2.08
N GLY A 128 -25.01 -19.30 2.75
CA GLY A 128 -26.14 -20.05 2.18
C GLY A 128 -25.74 -21.12 1.15
N THR A 129 -24.45 -21.42 0.98
CA THR A 129 -23.97 -22.43 0.02
C THR A 129 -23.29 -23.60 0.74
N GLY A 130 -23.15 -24.72 0.02
CA GLY A 130 -22.34 -25.86 0.47
C GLY A 130 -20.86 -25.72 0.08
N VAL A 131 -20.03 -26.56 0.67
CA VAL A 131 -18.58 -26.59 0.39
C VAL A 131 -18.29 -26.96 -1.07
N GLY A 132 -17.28 -26.32 -1.65
CA GLY A 132 -16.74 -26.63 -2.97
C GLY A 132 -17.60 -26.04 -4.10
N PHE A 133 -17.99 -26.85 -5.09
CA PHE A 133 -18.71 -26.43 -6.29
C PHE A 133 -19.92 -25.54 -6.03
N ALA A 134 -20.71 -25.80 -4.97
CA ALA A 134 -21.87 -24.98 -4.66
C ALA A 134 -21.47 -23.52 -4.35
N THR A 135 -20.42 -23.32 -3.55
CA THR A 135 -19.85 -22.00 -3.27
C THR A 135 -19.13 -21.42 -4.49
N LEU A 136 -18.30 -22.21 -5.17
CA LEU A 136 -17.54 -21.77 -6.34
C LEU A 136 -18.45 -21.25 -7.45
N ASN A 137 -19.54 -21.96 -7.74
CA ASN A 137 -20.52 -21.54 -8.73
C ASN A 137 -21.37 -20.35 -8.25
N GLY A 138 -21.67 -20.29 -6.94
CA GLY A 138 -22.50 -19.23 -6.34
C GLY A 138 -21.82 -17.87 -6.28
N PHE A 139 -20.53 -17.82 -5.93
CA PHE A 139 -19.80 -16.58 -5.67
C PHE A 139 -18.66 -16.29 -6.65
N PHE A 140 -18.14 -17.30 -7.34
CA PHE A 140 -16.94 -17.17 -8.18
C PHE A 140 -17.15 -17.66 -9.63
N GLY A 141 -18.40 -17.92 -10.02
CA GLY A 141 -18.79 -18.48 -11.31
C GLY A 141 -18.84 -17.47 -12.47
N GLY A 142 -18.45 -16.21 -12.23
CA GLY A 142 -18.39 -15.16 -13.24
C GLY A 142 -17.29 -15.40 -14.29
N SER A 143 -17.21 -14.50 -15.28
CA SER A 143 -16.19 -14.58 -16.33
C SER A 143 -14.97 -13.68 -16.01
N PRO A 144 -13.72 -14.17 -16.17
CA PRO A 144 -13.35 -15.53 -16.58
C PRO A 144 -13.62 -16.55 -15.46
N ALA A 145 -13.87 -17.81 -15.84
CA ALA A 145 -14.20 -18.86 -14.87
C ALA A 145 -13.09 -19.06 -13.83
N TYR A 146 -13.48 -19.49 -12.62
CA TYR A 146 -12.54 -19.80 -11.56
C TYR A 146 -11.60 -20.96 -11.93
N VAL A 147 -10.39 -20.93 -11.39
CA VAL A 147 -9.40 -22.01 -11.47
C VAL A 147 -9.07 -22.45 -10.05
N VAL A 148 -9.42 -23.68 -9.69
CA VAL A 148 -9.04 -24.28 -8.41
C VAL A 148 -8.36 -25.62 -8.67
N THR A 149 -7.03 -25.65 -8.68
CA THR A 149 -6.29 -26.87 -9.04
C THR A 149 -4.92 -26.90 -8.38
N ARG A 150 -4.32 -28.09 -8.27
CA ARG A 150 -3.01 -28.30 -7.66
C ARG A 150 -2.90 -27.71 -6.27
N ASN A 151 -3.94 -27.85 -5.43
CA ASN A 151 -3.83 -27.53 -4.01
C ASN A 151 -3.81 -28.81 -3.20
N ALA A 152 -2.99 -28.87 -2.15
CA ALA A 152 -3.11 -29.89 -1.12
C ALA A 152 -4.05 -29.35 -0.04
N MET A 153 -5.28 -29.85 -0.02
CA MET A 153 -6.33 -29.51 0.93
C MET A 153 -6.30 -30.54 2.05
N VAL A 154 -5.77 -30.16 3.21
CA VAL A 154 -5.32 -31.09 4.25
C VAL A 154 -6.40 -31.32 5.30
N ALA A 155 -6.37 -32.50 5.93
CA ALA A 155 -7.37 -32.95 6.90
C ALA A 155 -8.77 -33.07 6.28
N SER A 156 -8.83 -33.30 4.97
CA SER A 156 -10.09 -33.35 4.25
C SER A 156 -10.90 -34.59 4.59
N PRO A 157 -12.23 -34.48 4.75
CA PRO A 157 -13.11 -35.63 4.80
C PRO A 157 -13.06 -36.40 3.48
N PHE A 158 -13.37 -37.70 3.53
CA PHE A 158 -13.25 -38.62 2.38
C PHE A 158 -14.03 -38.20 1.12
N ASP A 159 -15.04 -37.34 1.23
CA ASP A 159 -15.88 -36.90 0.12
C ASP A 159 -15.41 -35.61 -0.57
N ALA A 160 -14.31 -35.00 -0.11
CA ALA A 160 -13.82 -33.73 -0.65
C ALA A 160 -13.47 -33.81 -2.15
N VAL A 161 -12.97 -34.94 -2.64
CA VAL A 161 -12.63 -35.14 -4.07
C VAL A 161 -13.81 -34.84 -5.00
N ALA A 162 -15.04 -35.17 -4.58
CA ALA A 162 -16.24 -34.96 -5.40
C ALA A 162 -16.75 -33.50 -5.38
N ARG A 163 -16.21 -32.66 -4.48
CA ARG A 163 -16.69 -31.30 -4.23
C ARG A 163 -15.88 -30.21 -4.93
N TYR A 164 -14.70 -30.52 -5.48
CA TYR A 164 -13.80 -29.54 -6.09
C TYR A 164 -13.42 -29.92 -7.52
N PRO A 165 -12.92 -28.95 -8.32
CA PRO A 165 -12.34 -29.27 -9.61
C PRO A 165 -11.19 -30.27 -9.51
N ALA A 166 -10.97 -31.01 -10.59
CA ALA A 166 -9.92 -32.02 -10.65
C ALA A 166 -8.50 -31.42 -10.49
N GLY A 167 -7.56 -32.27 -10.09
CA GLY A 167 -6.15 -31.90 -9.92
C GLY A 167 -5.80 -31.32 -8.55
N ASN A 168 -6.72 -31.32 -7.58
CA ASN A 168 -6.41 -31.07 -6.17
C ASN A 168 -6.12 -32.39 -5.44
N TRP A 169 -5.31 -32.32 -4.39
CA TRP A 169 -5.01 -33.42 -3.48
C TRP A 169 -5.72 -33.21 -2.16
N PHE A 170 -6.14 -34.31 -1.52
CA PHE A 170 -6.89 -34.28 -0.26
C PHE A 170 -6.24 -35.17 0.81
N PRO A 171 -5.06 -34.80 1.33
CA PRO A 171 -4.38 -35.60 2.34
C PRO A 171 -5.22 -35.69 3.62
N GLY A 172 -5.33 -36.89 4.19
CA GLY A 172 -6.15 -37.15 5.37
C GLY A 172 -5.60 -36.52 6.65
N SER A 173 -4.31 -36.20 6.67
CA SER A 173 -3.63 -35.58 7.80
C SER A 173 -2.47 -34.68 7.36
N TRP A 174 -2.04 -33.80 8.27
CA TRP A 174 -0.83 -32.99 8.07
C TRP A 174 0.45 -33.84 7.96
N GLY A 175 0.46 -35.07 8.50
CA GLY A 175 1.59 -35.98 8.37
C GLY A 175 1.87 -36.41 6.93
N GLU A 176 0.83 -36.53 6.10
CA GLU A 176 0.93 -36.94 4.69
C GLU A 176 1.55 -35.85 3.79
N ILE A 177 1.58 -34.59 4.26
CA ILE A 177 2.29 -33.52 3.56
C ILE A 177 3.80 -33.76 3.57
N GLY A 178 4.31 -34.41 4.62
CA GLY A 178 5.75 -34.65 4.76
C GLY A 178 6.52 -33.34 4.95
N PHE A 179 6.08 -32.49 5.88
CA PHE A 179 6.91 -31.38 6.33
C PHE A 179 8.14 -31.88 7.10
N VAL A 180 9.19 -31.05 7.19
CA VAL A 180 10.37 -31.35 8.02
C VAL A 180 9.98 -31.57 9.50
N GLY A 181 8.95 -30.86 9.99
CA GLY A 181 8.39 -31.04 11.33
C GLY A 181 8.91 -30.01 12.34
N GLY A 182 8.46 -30.11 13.61
CA GLY A 182 8.91 -29.21 14.69
C GLY A 182 8.56 -27.72 14.49
N GLY A 183 7.51 -27.41 13.72
CA GLY A 183 7.13 -26.04 13.35
C GLY A 183 7.80 -25.50 12.08
N ASP A 184 8.62 -26.33 11.41
CA ASP A 184 9.15 -26.06 10.07
C ASP A 184 8.19 -26.63 9.01
N TYR A 185 7.59 -25.72 8.25
CA TYR A 185 6.59 -26.03 7.21
C TYR A 185 7.21 -26.23 5.82
N ARG A 186 8.54 -26.36 5.71
CA ARG A 186 9.18 -26.79 4.46
C ARG A 186 8.86 -28.25 4.16
N LEU A 187 8.72 -28.56 2.89
CA LEU A 187 8.58 -29.94 2.42
C LEU A 187 9.89 -30.72 2.59
N ALA A 188 9.83 -31.84 3.32
CA ALA A 188 10.92 -32.78 3.44
C ALA A 188 11.26 -33.40 2.06
N ALA A 189 12.48 -33.92 1.91
CA ALA A 189 12.94 -34.47 0.64
C ALA A 189 12.08 -35.63 0.11
N GLY A 190 11.43 -36.39 1.00
CA GLY A 190 10.53 -37.49 0.64
C GLY A 190 9.07 -37.07 0.43
N SER A 191 8.73 -35.79 0.52
CA SER A 191 7.35 -35.35 0.30
C SER A 191 6.96 -35.51 -1.17
N GLN A 192 5.78 -36.08 -1.41
CA GLN A 192 5.18 -36.18 -2.75
C GLN A 192 4.82 -34.81 -3.36
N PHE A 193 4.81 -33.75 -2.55
CA PHE A 193 4.46 -32.39 -2.97
C PHE A 193 5.68 -31.57 -3.42
N ARG A 194 6.87 -32.18 -3.43
CA ARG A 194 8.08 -31.59 -4.04
C ARG A 194 7.92 -31.50 -5.54
N ASN A 195 8.27 -30.36 -6.13
CA ASN A 195 8.15 -30.09 -7.57
C ASN A 195 6.74 -30.37 -8.16
N ALA A 196 5.69 -30.37 -7.34
CA ALA A 196 4.33 -30.77 -7.74
C ALA A 196 3.49 -29.59 -8.24
N ALA A 197 3.94 -28.35 -7.99
CA ALA A 197 3.26 -27.15 -8.46
C ALA A 197 3.25 -27.06 -9.99
N SER A 198 2.36 -26.23 -10.53
CA SER A 198 2.19 -26.02 -11.97
C SER A 198 3.44 -25.50 -12.68
N ASP A 199 4.36 -24.87 -11.95
CA ASP A 199 5.62 -24.32 -12.45
C ASP A 199 6.84 -25.21 -12.15
N GLY A 200 6.62 -26.43 -11.67
CA GLY A 200 7.68 -27.38 -11.33
C GLY A 200 8.38 -27.08 -10.01
N ARG A 201 7.93 -26.09 -9.23
CA ARG A 201 8.41 -25.84 -7.87
C ARG A 201 7.64 -26.67 -6.83
N ASP A 202 8.14 -26.61 -5.61
CA ASP A 202 7.48 -27.18 -4.44
C ASP A 202 6.09 -26.54 -4.22
N LEU A 203 5.15 -27.35 -3.76
CA LEU A 203 3.81 -26.88 -3.41
C LEU A 203 3.84 -26.01 -2.14
N GLY A 204 3.03 -24.95 -2.10
CA GLY A 204 2.98 -24.03 -0.97
C GLY A 204 4.07 -22.97 -1.03
N TYR A 205 4.42 -22.40 0.13
CA TYR A 205 5.43 -21.33 0.21
C TYR A 205 6.85 -21.84 -0.05
N ASP A 206 7.65 -20.97 -0.66
CA ASP A 206 9.07 -21.12 -0.87
C ASP A 206 9.83 -20.47 0.30
N ASP A 207 10.34 -21.31 1.21
CA ASP A 207 11.08 -20.85 2.38
C ASP A 207 12.38 -20.12 2.02
N ALA A 208 13.07 -20.52 0.95
CA ALA A 208 14.31 -19.84 0.56
C ALA A 208 14.00 -18.41 0.10
N ALA A 209 12.97 -18.25 -0.75
CA ALA A 209 12.51 -16.94 -1.18
C ALA A 209 11.97 -16.10 -0.01
N LEU A 210 11.18 -16.71 0.89
CA LEU A 210 10.64 -16.06 2.07
C LEU A 210 11.74 -15.58 3.01
N ARG A 211 12.70 -16.44 3.36
CA ARG A 211 13.84 -16.09 4.23
C ARG A 211 14.74 -15.06 3.58
N THR A 212 14.93 -15.11 2.27
CA THR A 212 15.67 -14.08 1.53
C THR A 212 14.98 -12.73 1.65
N ALA A 213 13.66 -12.67 1.48
CA ALA A 213 12.88 -11.45 1.63
C ALA A 213 12.87 -10.93 3.07
N MET A 214 12.76 -11.82 4.07
CA MET A 214 12.80 -11.46 5.49
C MET A 214 14.18 -11.00 5.94
N ALA A 215 15.25 -11.61 5.44
CA ALA A 215 16.63 -11.18 5.70
C ALA A 215 16.94 -9.80 5.12
N GLN A 216 16.13 -9.32 4.17
CA GLN A 216 16.21 -7.98 3.61
C GLN A 216 15.40 -6.93 4.41
N GLN A 217 14.72 -7.31 5.51
CA GLN A 217 14.11 -6.34 6.44
C GLN A 217 15.15 -5.81 7.45
N PRO A 218 15.20 -4.48 7.73
CA PRO A 218 16.31 -3.90 8.48
C PRO A 218 16.23 -4.19 9.98
N GLY A 219 17.21 -4.92 10.45
CA GLY A 219 17.61 -5.02 11.85
C GLY A 219 19.12 -5.31 11.91
N THR A 220 19.91 -4.26 11.68
CA THR A 220 21.40 -4.22 11.72
C THR A 220 22.18 -4.79 10.52
N THR A 221 23.17 -4.00 10.07
CA THR A 221 24.40 -4.35 9.29
C THR A 221 24.32 -4.28 7.74
N PRO A 222 25.47 -4.35 7.03
CA PRO A 222 26.04 -3.31 6.18
C PRO A 222 25.78 -3.60 4.69
N ASP A 223 26.02 -2.60 3.87
CA ASP A 223 25.76 -2.56 2.42
C ASP A 223 26.29 -3.81 1.66
N PRO A 224 25.43 -4.65 1.05
CA PRO A 224 25.86 -5.73 0.17
C PRO A 224 25.78 -5.28 -1.30
N THR A 225 26.89 -5.58 -1.99
CA THR A 225 27.17 -5.37 -3.42
C THR A 225 26.01 -5.70 -4.39
N PRO A 226 25.92 -4.96 -5.51
CA PRO A 226 24.67 -4.79 -6.27
C PRO A 226 24.42 -5.92 -7.28
N VAL A 227 23.17 -6.41 -7.33
CA VAL A 227 22.59 -7.07 -8.51
C VAL A 227 21.70 -6.05 -9.24
N PRO A 228 21.72 -5.96 -10.59
CA PRO A 228 21.16 -4.81 -11.31
C PRO A 228 19.62 -4.78 -11.27
N PRO A 229 18.96 -3.60 -11.18
CA PRO A 229 17.51 -3.51 -10.98
C PRO A 229 16.71 -3.61 -12.28
N ALA A 230 15.50 -4.19 -12.21
CA ALA A 230 14.49 -4.12 -13.27
C ALA A 230 13.77 -2.75 -13.30
N PRO A 231 13.27 -2.28 -14.45
CA PRO A 231 12.96 -0.88 -14.69
C PRO A 231 11.57 -0.48 -14.19
N GLY A 232 11.50 0.33 -13.12
CA GLY A 232 10.24 0.93 -12.63
C GLY A 232 10.15 1.17 -11.12
N GLY A 233 11.25 1.56 -10.46
CA GLY A 233 11.35 1.63 -8.99
C GLY A 233 10.76 2.90 -8.35
N GLY A 234 9.55 3.31 -8.74
CA GLY A 234 8.77 4.36 -8.06
C GLY A 234 7.59 3.76 -7.27
N SER A 235 7.23 4.35 -6.13
CA SER A 235 6.02 3.99 -5.37
C SER A 235 4.72 4.49 -6.00
N GLY A 236 4.79 5.27 -7.10
CA GLY A 236 3.61 5.71 -7.86
C GLY A 236 3.24 7.20 -7.70
N SER A 237 3.95 7.97 -6.87
CA SER A 237 3.62 9.38 -6.58
C SER A 237 4.86 10.21 -6.22
N ILE A 238 4.67 11.54 -6.15
CA ILE A 238 5.63 12.50 -5.58
C ILE A 238 4.94 13.34 -4.51
N ALA A 239 5.65 13.77 -3.46
CA ALA A 239 5.05 14.63 -2.45
C ALA A 239 4.99 16.07 -2.96
N ARG A 240 3.86 16.75 -2.78
CA ARG A 240 3.72 18.18 -3.07
C ARG A 240 3.21 18.93 -1.84
N GLN A 241 3.77 20.10 -1.62
CA GLN A 241 3.43 21.04 -0.55
C GLN A 241 3.30 22.43 -1.16
N TRP A 242 2.40 23.26 -0.64
CA TRP A 242 2.26 24.66 -1.06
C TRP A 242 2.07 25.61 0.12
N TRP A 243 2.46 26.87 -0.09
CA TRP A 243 2.35 27.96 0.88
C TRP A 243 1.63 29.13 0.22
N LEU A 244 0.44 29.47 0.72
CA LEU A 244 -0.34 30.63 0.27
C LEU A 244 0.12 31.91 0.97
N GLY A 245 -0.11 33.06 0.34
CA GLY A 245 0.21 34.37 0.91
C GLY A 245 1.71 34.67 0.95
N VAL A 246 2.47 34.11 0.00
CA VAL A 246 3.89 34.38 -0.20
C VAL A 246 4.00 35.38 -1.36
N PRO A 247 4.25 36.67 -1.12
CA PRO A 247 4.37 37.65 -2.20
C PRO A 247 5.69 37.52 -2.97
N GLY A 248 5.77 38.19 -4.13
CA GLY A 248 6.98 38.21 -4.98
C GLY A 248 7.01 37.08 -6.00
N THR A 249 8.06 37.01 -6.80
CA THR A 249 8.16 36.06 -7.93
C THR A 249 9.38 35.17 -7.86
N THR A 250 10.29 35.37 -6.90
CA THR A 250 11.53 34.60 -6.81
C THR A 250 11.38 33.38 -5.91
N VAL A 251 12.05 32.27 -6.23
CA VAL A 251 12.10 31.10 -5.33
C VAL A 251 12.66 31.47 -3.95
N ALA A 252 13.50 32.49 -3.86
CA ALA A 252 13.98 33.02 -2.59
C ALA A 252 12.86 33.58 -1.70
N ASP A 253 11.80 34.14 -2.29
CA ASP A 253 10.63 34.61 -1.53
C ASP A 253 9.92 33.44 -0.82
N LEU A 254 9.84 32.28 -1.48
CA LEU A 254 9.34 31.04 -0.86
C LEU A 254 10.30 30.51 0.19
N THR A 255 11.59 30.34 -0.13
CA THR A 255 12.53 29.67 0.78
C THR A 255 12.87 30.49 2.02
N ASN A 256 12.73 31.82 1.95
CA ASN A 256 12.91 32.72 3.09
C ASN A 256 11.60 32.98 3.85
N HIS A 257 10.45 32.50 3.36
CA HIS A 257 9.18 32.68 4.04
C HIS A 257 9.21 31.96 5.41
N PRO A 258 8.76 32.59 6.52
CA PRO A 258 8.88 32.02 7.86
C PRO A 258 8.21 30.65 8.06
N ALA A 259 7.21 30.34 7.23
CA ALA A 259 6.51 29.05 7.27
C ALA A 259 7.19 27.95 6.43
N PHE A 260 8.21 28.28 5.63
CA PHE A 260 8.94 27.32 4.82
C PHE A 260 10.15 26.77 5.59
N PRO A 261 10.43 25.45 5.54
CA PRO A 261 9.65 24.38 4.91
C PRO A 261 8.62 23.71 5.85
N SER A 262 8.51 24.17 7.10
CA SER A 262 7.91 23.39 8.19
C SER A 262 6.39 23.52 8.35
N SER A 263 5.75 24.46 7.68
CA SER A 263 4.33 24.78 7.88
C SER A 263 3.63 25.15 6.56
N PRO A 264 3.47 24.19 5.63
CA PRO A 264 2.72 24.42 4.39
C PRO A 264 1.24 24.69 4.65
N SER A 265 0.62 25.47 3.77
CA SER A 265 -0.84 25.71 3.74
C SER A 265 -1.61 24.47 3.31
N GLY A 266 -0.98 23.59 2.52
CA GLY A 266 -1.54 22.29 2.18
C GLY A 266 -0.51 21.37 1.53
N ALA A 267 -0.89 20.10 1.38
CA ALA A 267 -0.05 19.07 0.78
C ALA A 267 -0.90 17.94 0.16
N ASP A 268 -0.36 17.29 -0.87
CA ASP A 268 -0.92 16.10 -1.51
C ASP A 268 0.17 15.24 -2.17
N GLN A 269 -0.23 14.20 -2.91
CA GLN A 269 0.69 13.27 -3.58
C GLN A 269 0.27 12.98 -5.04
N PRO A 270 0.56 13.87 -5.99
CA PRO A 270 0.24 13.65 -7.39
C PRO A 270 1.00 12.46 -8.00
N THR A 271 0.41 11.85 -9.03
CA THR A 271 0.96 10.71 -9.78
C THR A 271 1.74 11.12 -11.02
N LEU A 272 1.89 12.43 -11.25
CA LEU A 272 2.81 13.03 -12.21
C LEU A 272 3.71 14.00 -11.46
N PHE A 273 4.94 14.22 -11.95
CA PHE A 273 5.79 15.30 -11.48
C PHE A 273 5.30 16.65 -12.04
N GLU A 274 4.08 17.01 -11.65
CA GLU A 274 3.36 18.18 -12.13
C GLU A 274 2.40 18.70 -11.05
N ALA A 275 2.31 20.02 -10.93
CA ALA A 275 1.29 20.72 -10.17
C ALA A 275 0.10 21.10 -11.09
N PRO A 276 -1.12 21.24 -10.56
CA PRO A 276 -2.25 21.86 -11.25
C PRO A 276 -1.90 23.25 -11.75
N THR A 277 -2.64 23.71 -12.74
CA THR A 277 -2.47 25.03 -13.37
C THR A 277 -3.57 26.00 -12.94
N ASP A 278 -3.23 27.28 -12.87
CA ASP A 278 -4.15 28.41 -12.61
C ASP A 278 -4.99 28.22 -11.32
N VAL A 279 -4.33 27.84 -10.23
CA VAL A 279 -4.96 27.59 -8.93
C VAL A 279 -4.86 28.72 -7.91
N ALA A 280 -3.85 29.60 -7.98
CA ALA A 280 -3.68 30.69 -7.01
C ALA A 280 -2.64 31.73 -7.43
N ASP A 281 -2.76 32.95 -6.91
CA ASP A 281 -1.70 33.97 -6.93
C ASP A 281 -0.96 34.03 -5.58
N ASP A 282 0.20 34.70 -5.54
CA ASP A 282 1.00 34.94 -4.33
C ASP A 282 1.22 33.67 -3.48
N TYR A 283 1.74 32.62 -4.11
CA TYR A 283 2.01 31.35 -3.43
C TYR A 283 3.33 30.73 -3.89
N GLY A 284 3.72 29.63 -3.26
CA GLY A 284 4.82 28.81 -3.74
C GLY A 284 4.57 27.32 -3.54
N THR A 285 5.16 26.51 -4.42
CA THR A 285 5.04 25.05 -4.44
C THR A 285 6.41 24.40 -4.23
N ARG A 286 6.43 23.31 -3.46
CA ARG A 286 7.55 22.37 -3.36
C ARG A 286 7.06 20.98 -3.70
N MET A 287 7.67 20.35 -4.71
CA MET A 287 7.45 18.94 -5.04
C MET A 287 8.75 18.18 -4.80
N LEU A 288 8.73 17.13 -3.98
CA LEU A 288 9.94 16.42 -3.57
C LEU A 288 9.76 14.91 -3.46
N GLY A 289 10.81 14.19 -3.83
CA GLY A 289 10.78 12.75 -3.93
C GLY A 289 12.12 12.15 -4.28
N HIS A 290 12.05 10.91 -4.72
CA HIS A 290 13.13 10.26 -5.43
C HIS A 290 12.66 9.86 -6.82
N VAL A 291 13.55 10.04 -7.80
CA VAL A 291 13.39 9.52 -9.17
C VAL A 291 14.33 8.33 -9.38
N THR A 292 13.82 7.26 -9.98
CA THR A 292 14.59 6.03 -10.23
C THR A 292 14.87 5.88 -11.72
N ALA A 293 16.14 6.01 -12.13
CA ALA A 293 16.56 5.84 -13.52
C ALA A 293 16.34 4.39 -13.98
N PRO A 294 15.55 4.10 -15.02
CA PRO A 294 15.28 2.70 -15.42
C PRO A 294 16.41 2.04 -16.21
N VAL A 295 17.28 2.81 -16.84
CA VAL A 295 18.42 2.31 -17.60
C VAL A 295 19.65 3.14 -17.26
N ALA A 296 20.84 2.59 -17.49
CA ALA A 296 22.06 3.34 -17.33
C ALA A 296 22.27 4.30 -18.52
N GLY A 297 22.82 5.48 -18.27
CA GLY A 297 23.28 6.41 -19.30
C GLY A 297 23.05 7.87 -18.95
N GLY A 298 23.18 8.73 -19.97
CA GLY A 298 22.99 10.17 -19.84
C GLY A 298 21.53 10.59 -19.88
N TYR A 299 21.07 11.26 -18.84
CA TYR A 299 19.74 11.86 -18.73
C TYR A 299 19.82 13.39 -18.81
N VAL A 300 18.81 14.02 -19.41
CA VAL A 300 18.62 15.48 -19.36
C VAL A 300 17.29 15.75 -18.67
N PHE A 301 17.32 16.44 -17.54
CA PHE A 301 16.11 16.85 -16.83
C PHE A 301 15.63 18.20 -17.34
N MET A 302 14.32 18.39 -17.34
CA MET A 302 13.65 19.58 -17.86
C MET A 302 12.64 20.09 -16.84
N ILE A 303 12.51 21.40 -16.69
CA ILE A 303 11.51 22.04 -15.83
C ILE A 303 10.75 23.12 -16.60
N SER A 304 9.44 23.19 -16.40
CA SER A 304 8.57 24.29 -16.82
C SER A 304 7.79 24.78 -15.62
N GLY A 305 7.48 26.05 -15.57
CA GLY A 305 6.57 26.60 -14.58
C GLY A 305 6.39 28.10 -14.73
N ASP A 306 5.42 28.59 -13.99
CA ASP A 306 5.00 29.99 -13.93
C ASP A 306 4.80 30.32 -12.45
N ASP A 307 5.42 31.35 -11.87
CA ASP A 307 6.61 32.09 -12.33
C ASP A 307 7.92 31.28 -12.10
N ASN A 308 8.83 31.77 -11.25
CA ASN A 308 10.20 31.27 -11.18
C ASN A 308 10.25 29.87 -10.56
N CYS A 309 11.06 29.01 -11.16
CA CYS A 309 11.20 27.62 -10.74
C CYS A 309 12.67 27.20 -10.60
N GLU A 310 12.94 26.26 -9.70
CA GLU A 310 14.23 25.61 -9.56
C GLU A 310 14.07 24.10 -9.46
N LEU A 311 14.90 23.35 -10.18
CA LEU A 311 14.99 21.89 -10.09
C LEU A 311 16.31 21.51 -9.44
N TRP A 312 16.22 20.73 -8.37
CA TRP A 312 17.33 20.24 -7.57
C TRP A 312 17.41 18.72 -7.64
N LEU A 313 18.63 18.18 -7.74
CA LEU A 313 18.89 16.74 -7.79
C LEU A 313 20.08 16.38 -6.90
N ALA A 314 19.98 15.29 -6.17
CA ALA A 314 21.13 14.61 -5.56
C ALA A 314 21.23 13.19 -6.11
N THR A 315 22.29 12.91 -6.87
CA THR A 315 22.47 11.62 -7.54
C THR A 315 22.71 10.46 -6.58
N ASP A 316 23.17 10.75 -5.36
CA ASP A 316 23.38 9.79 -4.27
C ASP A 316 22.13 9.53 -3.43
N GLY A 317 21.00 10.18 -3.76
CA GLY A 317 19.75 10.04 -3.01
C GLY A 317 19.68 10.83 -1.71
N ASN A 318 20.75 11.53 -1.31
CA ASN A 318 20.81 12.31 -0.07
C ASN A 318 20.46 13.78 -0.33
N PRO A 319 19.33 14.29 0.20
CA PRO A 319 18.90 15.69 -0.04
C PRO A 319 19.88 16.75 0.48
N ALA A 320 20.80 16.39 1.38
CA ALA A 320 21.86 17.29 1.84
C ALA A 320 22.88 17.63 0.72
N ASN A 321 23.02 16.75 -0.27
CA ASN A 321 23.98 16.87 -1.36
C ASN A 321 23.35 17.38 -2.66
N ARG A 322 22.10 17.85 -2.61
CA ARG A 322 21.37 18.29 -3.79
C ARG A 322 21.99 19.54 -4.42
N GLN A 323 21.98 19.57 -5.75
CA GLN A 323 22.46 20.68 -6.55
C GLN A 323 21.36 21.15 -7.49
N ARG A 324 21.30 22.45 -7.78
CA ARG A 324 20.38 22.99 -8.77
C ARG A 324 20.86 22.58 -10.16
N ILE A 325 20.01 21.89 -10.89
CA ILE A 325 20.33 21.34 -12.22
C ILE A 325 19.60 22.02 -13.36
N ALA A 326 18.47 22.68 -13.09
CA ALA A 326 17.71 23.46 -14.08
C ALA A 326 16.87 24.53 -13.37
N SER A 327 16.40 25.54 -14.10
CA SER A 327 15.55 26.61 -13.56
C SER A 327 14.70 27.29 -14.63
N VAL A 328 13.61 27.92 -14.19
CA VAL A 328 12.85 28.92 -14.96
C VAL A 328 13.10 30.29 -14.28
N PRO A 329 13.74 31.26 -14.94
CA PRO A 329 14.10 32.55 -14.33
C PRO A 329 12.98 33.61 -14.34
N GLY A 330 11.86 33.31 -14.98
CA GLY A 330 10.65 34.12 -15.06
C GLY A 330 9.49 33.13 -15.14
N TRP A 331 8.73 33.14 -16.22
CA TRP A 331 7.64 32.18 -16.44
C TRP A 331 7.71 31.46 -17.78
N THR A 332 7.06 30.31 -17.88
CA THR A 332 6.79 29.54 -19.10
C THR A 332 5.34 29.08 -19.13
N GLY A 333 4.77 28.82 -20.31
CA GLY A 333 3.50 28.10 -20.38
C GLY A 333 3.61 26.68 -19.79
N ALA A 334 2.49 26.10 -19.38
CA ALA A 334 2.46 24.74 -18.86
C ALA A 334 3.11 23.74 -19.84
N ARG A 335 4.10 22.98 -19.36
CA ARG A 335 4.89 22.01 -20.15
C ARG A 335 5.62 22.64 -21.34
N GLU A 336 5.93 23.93 -21.31
CA GLU A 336 6.79 24.57 -22.30
C GLU A 336 8.27 24.37 -21.93
N TRP A 337 8.97 23.45 -22.61
CA TRP A 337 10.31 22.98 -22.21
C TRP A 337 11.50 23.69 -22.86
N SER A 338 11.27 24.75 -23.64
CA SER A 338 12.27 25.34 -24.54
C SER A 338 12.21 26.86 -24.66
N LYS A 339 11.62 27.56 -23.69
CA LYS A 339 11.59 29.04 -23.66
C LYS A 339 12.92 29.62 -23.16
N TYR A 340 13.53 28.98 -22.16
CA TYR A 340 14.85 29.37 -21.64
C TYR A 340 15.86 28.22 -21.74
N PRO A 341 17.15 28.50 -22.02
CA PRO A 341 18.18 27.46 -22.01
C PRO A 341 18.38 26.82 -20.63
N GLU A 342 18.12 27.55 -19.55
CA GLU A 342 18.25 27.08 -18.16
C GLU A 342 17.21 26.03 -17.77
N GLN A 343 16.14 25.84 -18.56
CA GLN A 343 15.11 24.84 -18.30
C GLN A 343 15.63 23.41 -18.40
N ARG A 344 16.82 23.22 -18.97
CA ARG A 344 17.43 21.92 -19.24
C ARG A 344 18.71 21.76 -18.46
N SER A 345 18.87 20.62 -17.81
CA SER A 345 20.13 20.28 -17.17
C SER A 345 21.21 19.97 -18.21
N ALA A 346 22.47 20.03 -17.78
CA ALA A 346 23.52 19.27 -18.45
C ALA A 346 23.17 17.76 -18.44
N THR A 347 23.82 16.97 -19.28
CA THR A 347 23.65 15.51 -19.24
C THR A 347 24.18 14.94 -17.92
N ILE A 348 23.31 14.28 -17.16
CA ILE A 348 23.64 13.64 -15.88
C ILE A 348 23.74 12.14 -16.10
N GLN A 349 24.89 11.56 -15.76
CA GLN A 349 25.11 10.12 -15.88
C GLN A 349 24.49 9.39 -14.69
N LEU A 350 23.56 8.47 -14.96
CA LEU A 350 22.88 7.67 -13.94
C LEU A 350 23.09 6.18 -14.24
N ALA A 351 23.22 5.37 -13.20
CA ALA A 351 23.18 3.92 -13.30
C ALA A 351 21.73 3.40 -13.37
N ALA A 352 21.55 2.21 -13.94
CA ALA A 352 20.25 1.55 -13.95
C ALA A 352 19.76 1.28 -12.51
N GLY A 353 18.53 1.69 -12.25
CA GLY A 353 17.86 1.70 -10.95
C GLY A 353 18.44 2.65 -9.92
N GLN A 354 19.33 3.58 -10.31
CA GLN A 354 19.84 4.60 -9.40
C GLN A 354 18.70 5.50 -8.94
N ARG A 355 18.49 5.53 -7.61
CA ARG A 355 17.48 6.34 -6.94
C ARG A 355 18.10 7.69 -6.55
N CYS A 356 17.75 8.74 -7.27
CA CYS A 356 18.22 10.09 -7.03
C CYS A 356 17.17 10.87 -6.23
N TYR A 357 17.58 11.71 -5.29
CA TYR A 357 16.67 12.68 -4.68
C TYR A 357 16.38 13.77 -5.71
N ILE A 358 15.12 14.17 -5.85
CA ILE A 358 14.69 15.22 -6.77
C ILE A 358 13.69 16.15 -6.08
N GLU A 359 13.84 17.44 -6.33
CA GLU A 359 13.01 18.49 -5.75
C GLU A 359 12.79 19.60 -6.76
N ALA A 360 11.54 20.01 -6.96
CA ALA A 360 11.19 21.20 -7.71
C ALA A 360 10.56 22.24 -6.78
N LEU A 361 11.02 23.47 -6.90
CA LEU A 361 10.48 24.65 -6.24
C LEU A 361 9.87 25.56 -7.28
N GLN A 362 8.72 26.16 -6.98
CA GLN A 362 8.06 27.16 -7.81
C GLN A 362 7.54 28.29 -6.92
N LYS A 363 7.61 29.51 -7.43
CA LYS A 363 7.04 30.71 -6.82
C LYS A 363 6.12 31.38 -7.86
N GLU A 364 4.89 31.68 -7.46
CA GLU A 364 3.91 32.42 -8.27
C GLU A 364 3.66 33.81 -7.68
N GLY A 365 3.85 34.86 -8.45
CA GLY A 365 3.40 36.21 -8.09
C GLY A 365 1.95 36.45 -8.46
N GLY A 366 1.64 36.34 -9.76
CA GLY A 366 0.26 36.31 -10.21
C GLY A 366 0.13 36.29 -11.73
N GLY A 367 -1.00 35.79 -12.21
CA GLY A 367 -1.20 35.53 -13.64
C GLY A 367 -1.65 34.09 -13.86
N GLY A 368 -0.88 33.32 -14.63
CA GLY A 368 -1.07 31.88 -14.72
C GLY A 368 -0.07 31.18 -13.82
N ASP A 369 -0.38 29.99 -13.33
CA ASP A 369 0.56 29.21 -12.51
C ASP A 369 0.74 27.80 -13.04
N SER A 370 1.96 27.28 -12.99
CA SER A 370 2.23 25.88 -13.33
C SER A 370 3.57 25.40 -12.78
N LEU A 371 3.73 24.09 -12.63
CA LEU A 371 5.02 23.46 -12.39
C LEU A 371 5.01 22.06 -12.97
N ALA A 372 5.97 21.71 -13.81
CA ALA A 372 6.15 20.36 -14.30
C ALA A 372 7.63 20.03 -14.51
N VAL A 373 8.00 18.77 -14.27
CA VAL A 373 9.34 18.25 -14.49
C VAL A 373 9.28 17.09 -15.46
N GLY A 374 10.11 17.14 -16.49
CA GLY A 374 10.32 16.08 -17.47
C GLY A 374 11.75 15.57 -17.47
N TRP A 375 12.00 14.47 -18.18
CA TRP A 375 13.36 14.01 -18.48
C TRP A 375 13.45 13.40 -19.88
N GLN A 376 14.66 13.43 -20.42
CA GLN A 376 15.06 12.75 -21.64
C GLN A 376 16.02 11.62 -21.27
N PHE A 377 15.78 10.46 -21.86
CA PHE A 377 16.52 9.21 -21.70
C PHE A 377 17.79 9.20 -22.55
N PRO A 378 18.72 8.27 -22.27
CA PRO A 378 19.95 8.10 -23.06
C PRO A 378 19.70 7.80 -24.55
N ASN A 379 18.56 7.19 -24.88
CA ASN A 379 18.17 6.89 -26.26
C ASN A 379 17.43 8.05 -26.96
N GLY A 380 17.29 9.21 -26.30
CA GLY A 380 16.61 10.39 -26.82
C GLY A 380 15.10 10.44 -26.61
N ALA A 381 14.46 9.36 -26.13
CA ALA A 381 13.05 9.39 -25.74
C ALA A 381 12.83 10.29 -24.52
N SER A 382 11.61 10.78 -24.29
CA SER A 382 11.30 11.63 -23.14
C SER A 382 10.02 11.21 -22.43
N GLU A 383 9.98 11.39 -21.12
CA GLU A 383 8.75 11.41 -20.31
C GLU A 383 8.63 12.81 -19.69
N ALA A 384 7.62 13.58 -20.10
CA ALA A 384 7.47 14.97 -19.70
C ALA A 384 5.97 15.32 -19.58
N PRO A 385 5.38 15.25 -18.38
CA PRO A 385 6.02 15.10 -17.06
C PRO A 385 6.52 13.68 -16.74
N ILE A 386 7.43 13.57 -15.76
CA ILE A 386 7.90 12.28 -15.24
C ILE A 386 6.71 11.56 -14.55
N PRO A 387 6.38 10.32 -14.94
CA PRO A 387 5.24 9.60 -14.38
C PRO A 387 5.56 8.97 -13.03
N GLY A 388 4.53 8.80 -12.20
CA GLY A 388 4.64 8.35 -10.81
C GLY A 388 5.30 6.98 -10.62
N HIS A 389 5.26 6.09 -11.62
CA HIS A 389 5.99 4.81 -11.56
C HIS A 389 7.53 4.97 -11.63
N ARG A 390 8.02 6.19 -11.86
CA ARG A 390 9.44 6.58 -11.71
C ARG A 390 9.73 7.25 -10.38
N LEU A 391 8.71 7.60 -9.61
CA LEU A 391 8.77 8.50 -8.46
C LEU A 391 8.39 7.81 -7.16
N THR A 392 9.05 8.22 -6.08
CA THR A 392 8.70 7.87 -4.70
C THR A 392 8.62 9.15 -3.88
N PRO A 393 7.57 9.43 -3.09
CA PRO A 393 7.48 10.65 -2.32
C PRO A 393 8.56 10.66 -1.23
N TYR A 394 9.17 11.82 -1.01
CA TYR A 394 10.13 12.01 0.07
C TYR A 394 9.40 12.52 1.30
N VAL A 395 9.44 11.73 2.37
CA VAL A 395 9.00 12.15 3.70
C VAL A 395 10.28 12.38 4.51
N PRO A 396 10.58 13.61 4.97
CA PRO A 396 11.74 13.85 5.81
C PRO A 396 11.69 12.92 7.01
N SER A 397 12.70 12.08 7.18
CA SER A 397 12.88 11.33 8.41
C SER A 397 13.21 12.35 9.50
N THR A 398 12.26 12.67 10.36
CA THR A 398 12.61 13.10 11.71
C THR A 398 13.43 11.96 12.31
N PRO A 399 14.68 12.20 12.78
CA PRO A 399 15.42 11.18 13.49
C PRO A 399 14.51 10.64 14.61
N PRO A 400 14.49 9.32 14.86
CA PRO A 400 13.84 8.82 16.05
C PRO A 400 14.53 9.49 17.23
N VAL A 401 13.83 10.37 17.93
CA VAL A 401 14.25 10.76 19.27
C VAL A 401 14.18 9.45 20.06
N VAL A 402 15.32 8.93 20.49
CA VAL A 402 15.36 7.89 21.52
C VAL A 402 14.88 8.58 22.79
N VAL A 403 13.57 8.63 22.99
CA VAL A 403 12.97 9.04 24.25
C VAL A 403 13.06 7.81 25.16
N PRO A 404 13.62 7.93 26.38
CA PRO A 404 13.43 6.92 27.42
C PRO A 404 11.92 6.62 27.56
N PRO A 405 11.48 5.43 28.01
CA PRO A 405 10.07 5.12 28.17
C PRO A 405 9.35 6.28 28.90
N GLY A 406 8.46 6.96 28.19
CA GLY A 406 7.98 8.29 28.58
C GLY A 406 7.06 8.24 29.79
N SER A 407 7.18 9.25 30.66
CA SER A 407 6.24 9.59 31.74
C SER A 407 4.96 10.26 31.21
N GLY A 408 4.45 9.82 30.05
CA GLY A 408 3.36 10.49 29.34
C GLY A 408 2.12 10.64 30.22
N THR A 409 1.57 11.86 30.28
CA THR A 409 0.36 12.17 31.07
C THR A 409 -0.93 12.14 30.24
N GLY A 410 -0.83 11.84 28.93
CA GLY A 410 -1.95 11.79 27.99
C GLY A 410 -1.78 12.68 26.76
N LEU A 411 -2.86 12.80 25.97
CA LEU A 411 -2.94 13.67 24.80
C LEU A 411 -3.81 14.90 25.09
N ALA A 412 -3.47 16.04 24.50
CA ALA A 412 -4.30 17.25 24.57
C ALA A 412 -5.55 17.07 23.70
N ALA A 413 -6.70 16.93 24.35
CA ALA A 413 -8.00 16.79 23.74
C ALA A 413 -8.69 18.14 23.61
N ALA A 414 -9.35 18.37 22.48
CA ALA A 414 -10.31 19.45 22.27
C ALA A 414 -11.65 18.84 21.87
N TYR A 415 -12.72 19.21 22.57
CA TYR A 415 -14.08 18.73 22.36
C TYR A 415 -14.96 19.85 21.82
N PHE A 416 -15.86 19.51 20.90
CA PHE A 416 -16.68 20.44 20.14
C PHE A 416 -18.15 20.00 20.17
N ASP A 417 -19.09 20.93 20.29
CA ASP A 417 -20.54 20.66 20.30
C ASP A 417 -21.16 20.71 18.90
N ASN A 418 -20.40 20.20 17.93
CA ASN A 418 -20.82 19.92 16.57
C ASN A 418 -19.86 18.89 15.94
N ALA A 419 -20.28 18.29 14.82
CA ALA A 419 -19.52 17.23 14.17
C ALA A 419 -18.32 17.74 13.33
N ASP A 420 -18.23 19.04 13.03
CA ASP A 420 -17.30 19.61 12.04
C ASP A 420 -16.07 20.31 12.65
N PHE A 421 -15.86 20.16 13.96
CA PHE A 421 -14.76 20.77 14.73
C PHE A 421 -14.76 22.31 14.76
N THR A 422 -15.90 22.98 14.53
CA THR A 422 -15.96 24.45 14.55
C THR A 422 -16.49 25.03 15.86
N ALA A 423 -17.34 24.31 16.61
CA ALA A 423 -17.92 24.79 17.87
C ALA A 423 -17.16 24.24 19.09
N HIS A 424 -15.95 24.75 19.34
CA HIS A 424 -15.12 24.31 20.48
C HIS A 424 -15.79 24.61 21.82
N VAL A 425 -15.75 23.65 22.75
CA VAL A 425 -16.35 23.77 24.08
C VAL A 425 -15.32 23.63 25.19
N VAL A 426 -14.51 22.57 25.16
CA VAL A 426 -13.59 22.29 26.27
C VAL A 426 -12.33 21.62 25.78
N SER A 427 -11.22 21.93 26.44
CA SER A 427 -9.94 21.24 26.25
C SER A 427 -9.44 20.65 27.56
N ARG A 428 -8.90 19.44 27.51
CA ARG A 428 -8.30 18.75 28.67
C ARG A 428 -7.19 17.81 28.21
N ILE A 429 -6.42 17.28 29.16
CA ILE A 429 -5.52 16.16 28.89
C ILE A 429 -6.28 14.86 29.14
N ASP A 430 -6.38 14.03 28.12
CA ASP A 430 -6.91 12.67 28.24
C ASP A 430 -5.75 11.69 28.35
N ALA A 431 -5.67 10.99 29.48
CA ALA A 431 -4.58 10.05 29.78
C ALA A 431 -4.43 8.92 28.76
N GLY A 432 -5.50 8.62 28.01
CA GLY A 432 -5.52 7.74 26.86
C GLY A 432 -6.73 8.03 25.96
N VAL A 433 -6.72 7.51 24.73
CA VAL A 433 -7.85 7.61 23.80
C VAL A 433 -8.61 6.29 23.83
N ASP A 434 -9.37 6.09 24.90
CA ASP A 434 -10.19 4.90 25.13
C ASP A 434 -11.44 5.30 25.93
N PHE A 435 -12.52 5.61 25.22
CA PHE A 435 -13.75 6.16 25.82
C PHE A 435 -14.99 5.41 25.34
N ALA A 436 -15.89 5.12 26.27
CA ALA A 436 -17.22 4.59 26.01
C ALA A 436 -18.27 5.49 26.67
N TRP A 437 -18.75 6.52 25.96
CA TRP A 437 -19.72 7.49 26.50
C TRP A 437 -21.17 6.99 26.50
N GLY A 438 -21.48 5.91 25.77
CA GLY A 438 -22.86 5.42 25.65
C GLY A 438 -23.78 6.48 25.07
N GLY A 439 -24.95 6.71 25.69
CA GLY A 439 -25.84 7.84 25.36
C GLY A 439 -25.49 9.15 26.07
N GLY A 440 -24.29 9.25 26.65
CA GLY A 440 -23.77 10.46 27.31
C GLY A 440 -22.77 11.21 26.44
N SER A 441 -22.21 12.29 26.98
CA SER A 441 -21.22 13.13 26.29
C SER A 441 -19.92 13.23 27.10
N PRO A 442 -18.80 13.61 26.46
CA PRO A 442 -17.50 13.78 27.13
C PRO A 442 -17.48 14.92 28.14
N HIS A 443 -18.47 15.82 28.11
CA HIS A 443 -18.58 16.97 29.00
C HIS A 443 -20.03 17.50 29.03
N ALA A 444 -20.50 18.01 30.17
CA ALA A 444 -21.89 18.47 30.34
C ALA A 444 -22.32 19.63 29.42
N ALA A 445 -21.36 20.32 28.82
CA ALA A 445 -21.57 21.41 27.85
C ALA A 445 -21.51 20.94 26.38
N VAL A 446 -21.46 19.63 26.15
CA VAL A 446 -21.43 18.99 24.84
C VAL A 446 -22.66 18.09 24.75
N GLY A 447 -23.43 18.20 23.67
CA GLY A 447 -24.57 17.34 23.37
C GLY A 447 -24.13 15.89 23.17
N ALA A 448 -24.97 14.93 23.56
CA ALA A 448 -24.65 13.50 23.51
C ALA A 448 -24.47 12.95 22.09
N ASP A 449 -25.19 13.50 21.10
CA ASP A 449 -25.32 12.88 19.78
C ASP A 449 -24.70 13.68 18.63
N THR A 450 -24.18 14.88 18.92
CA THR A 450 -23.77 15.84 17.87
C THR A 450 -22.38 16.42 18.11
N PHE A 451 -21.48 15.68 18.76
CA PHE A 451 -20.17 16.21 19.14
C PHE A 451 -19.01 15.63 18.33
N SER A 452 -17.86 16.30 18.40
CA SER A 452 -16.58 15.81 17.87
C SER A 452 -15.44 16.08 18.85
N ALA A 453 -14.33 15.36 18.69
CA ALA A 453 -13.15 15.50 19.55
C ALA A 453 -11.86 15.37 18.73
N ARG A 454 -10.84 16.15 19.10
CA ARG A 454 -9.52 16.17 18.45
C ARG A 454 -8.43 16.04 19.51
N TRP A 455 -7.67 14.95 19.45
CA TRP A 455 -6.48 14.73 20.29
C TRP A 455 -5.20 15.13 19.55
N ARG A 456 -4.28 15.79 20.25
CA ARG A 456 -2.95 16.18 19.76
C ARG A 456 -1.90 15.86 20.82
N GLY A 457 -0.77 15.30 20.40
CA GLY A 457 0.35 15.00 21.28
C GLY A 457 1.40 14.13 20.59
N GLN A 458 2.22 13.46 21.39
CA GLN A 458 3.30 12.58 20.94
C GLN A 458 3.03 11.16 21.48
N VAL A 459 3.24 10.13 20.66
CA VAL A 459 2.99 8.71 20.98
C VAL A 459 4.28 7.92 20.82
#